data_AF-A0A9E1ID31-F1
#
_entry.id   AF-A0A9E1ID31-F1
#
_cell.length_a   1.000
_cell.length_b   1.000
_cell.length_c   1.000
_cell.angle_alpha   90.00
_cell.angle_beta   90.00
_cell.angle_gamma   90.00
#
_symmetry.space_group_name_H-M   'P 1'
#
loop_
_entity.id
_entity.type
_entity.pdbx_description
1 polymer ?
#
loop_
_entity_poly.entity_id
_entity_poly.type
_entity_poly.pdbx_seq_one_letter_code
_entity_poly.pdbx_strand_id
1 'polypeptide(L)'
;MATAGDVNGDFDDVIVGAGMYDNGEYNEGAAFLYHGSSTGPSSTANWTAEGNKDAAYCGHSVDSAGDVNNDGFDDVIVGAYSYCNGESKEGLAFLYLRFTTNSPVGVFSK
;
A
#
# COMPACT_ATOMS: atom_id res chain seq x y z
N MET A 1 7.91 5.54 4.81
CA MET A 1 8.56 4.63 3.84
C MET A 1 9.01 3.39 4.58
N ALA A 2 8.96 2.24 3.93
CA ALA A 2 9.43 0.96 4.43
C ALA A 2 10.03 0.14 3.26
N THR A 3 10.68 -0.98 3.55
CA THR A 3 10.92 -2.00 2.52
C THR A 3 9.58 -2.66 2.19
N ALA A 4 9.38 -3.03 0.93
CA ALA A 4 8.26 -3.89 0.52
C ALA A 4 8.65 -5.37 0.54
N GLY A 5 9.94 -5.70 0.66
CA GLY A 5 10.46 -7.03 0.35
C GLY A 5 10.63 -7.21 -1.15
N ASP A 6 10.84 -8.44 -1.62
CA ASP A 6 10.91 -8.76 -3.05
C ASP A 6 9.54 -9.19 -3.56
N VAL A 7 8.83 -8.27 -4.22
CA VAL A 7 7.44 -8.46 -4.63
C VAL A 7 7.29 -8.93 -6.07
N ASN A 8 8.40 -8.96 -6.82
CA ASN A 8 8.40 -9.20 -8.27
C ASN A 8 9.39 -10.31 -8.68
N GLY A 9 10.20 -10.82 -7.75
CA GLY A 9 11.17 -11.89 -7.92
C GLY A 9 12.55 -11.42 -8.34
N ASP A 10 12.92 -10.16 -8.06
CA ASP A 10 14.24 -9.60 -8.32
C ASP A 10 14.98 -9.07 -7.07
N PHE A 11 14.99 -7.75 -6.87
CA PHE A 11 15.64 -7.06 -5.78
C PHE A 11 14.57 -6.57 -4.80
N ASP A 12 14.92 -6.39 -3.53
CA ASP A 12 14.02 -5.75 -2.57
C ASP A 12 13.48 -4.41 -3.10
N ASP A 13 12.17 -4.26 -3.00
CA ASP A 13 11.39 -3.13 -3.45
C ASP A 13 11.09 -2.15 -2.31
N VAL A 14 10.61 -0.96 -2.66
CA VAL A 14 10.31 0.11 -1.70
C VAL A 14 8.83 0.47 -1.74
N ILE A 15 8.21 0.61 -0.55
CA ILE A 15 6.87 1.17 -0.42
C ILE A 15 6.88 2.49 0.35
N VAL A 16 6.16 3.48 -0.20
CA VAL A 16 6.06 4.83 0.34
C VAL A 16 4.59 5.18 0.55
N GLY A 17 4.24 5.44 1.81
CA GLY A 17 2.94 5.99 2.17
C GLY A 17 2.92 7.51 2.10
N ALA A 18 1.82 8.06 1.60
CA ALA A 18 1.54 9.48 1.46
C ALA A 18 0.14 9.78 2.00
N GLY A 19 -0.02 9.76 3.33
CA GLY A 19 -1.31 9.91 4.01
C GLY A 19 -2.07 11.21 3.75
N MET A 20 -1.46 12.25 3.21
CA MET A 20 -2.10 13.54 2.87
C MET A 20 -2.15 13.78 1.35
N TYR A 21 -2.03 12.72 0.55
CA TYR A 21 -2.16 12.82 -0.90
C TYR A 21 -3.62 13.13 -1.30
N ASP A 22 -3.77 14.01 -2.29
CA ASP A 22 -5.05 14.48 -2.83
C ASP A 22 -5.14 14.14 -4.33
N ASN A 23 -6.16 13.41 -4.77
CA ASN A 23 -6.41 13.09 -6.18
C ASN A 23 -7.90 12.87 -6.51
N GLY A 24 -8.74 13.84 -6.13
CA GLY A 24 -10.19 13.77 -6.33
C GLY A 24 -10.93 13.97 -5.01
N GLU A 25 -10.31 13.48 -3.93
CA GLU A 25 -10.80 13.52 -2.56
C GLU A 25 -9.79 14.23 -1.65
N TYR A 26 -10.27 14.90 -0.60
CA TYR A 26 -9.42 15.64 0.33
C TYR A 26 -8.72 14.71 1.32
N ASN A 27 -7.39 14.70 1.36
CA ASN A 27 -6.55 13.83 2.19
C ASN A 27 -6.97 12.35 2.11
N GLU A 28 -7.30 11.86 0.92
CA GLU A 28 -7.61 10.44 0.75
C GLU A 28 -6.40 9.56 1.03
N GLY A 29 -5.21 10.09 0.77
CA GLY A 29 -3.95 9.42 0.93
C GLY A 29 -3.69 8.35 -0.14
N ALA A 30 -2.42 7.98 -0.30
CA ALA A 30 -2.00 6.94 -1.23
C ALA A 30 -0.79 6.16 -0.71
N ALA A 31 -0.55 4.98 -1.28
CA ALA A 31 0.68 4.23 -1.19
C ALA A 31 1.26 4.00 -2.58
N PHE A 32 2.59 4.11 -2.68
CA PHE A 32 3.35 3.96 -3.92
C PHE A 32 4.42 2.90 -3.74
N LEU A 33 4.53 1.97 -4.68
CA LEU A 33 5.57 0.95 -4.73
C LEU A 33 6.55 1.28 -5.86
N TYR A 34 7.84 1.12 -5.57
CA TYR A 34 8.94 1.31 -6.51
C TYR A 34 9.78 0.05 -6.54
N HIS A 35 9.92 -0.53 -7.73
CA HIS A 35 10.71 -1.75 -7.86
C HIS A 35 12.19 -1.49 -7.64
N GLY A 36 12.86 -2.43 -6.97
CA GLY A 36 14.30 -2.44 -6.78
C GLY A 36 15.06 -2.69 -8.09
N SER A 37 16.33 -2.31 -8.11
CA SER A 37 17.24 -2.70 -9.19
C SER A 37 18.70 -2.59 -8.74
N SER A 38 19.63 -3.11 -9.54
CA SER A 38 21.07 -2.92 -9.33
C SER A 38 21.52 -1.45 -9.35
N THR A 39 20.69 -0.53 -9.85
CA THR A 39 20.94 0.91 -9.87
C THR A 39 20.12 1.71 -8.86
N GLY A 40 19.37 1.02 -8.00
CA GLY A 40 18.44 1.61 -7.03
C GLY A 40 16.97 1.51 -7.48
N PRO A 41 16.03 2.03 -6.66
CA PRO A 41 14.61 1.94 -6.96
C PRO A 41 14.21 2.69 -8.24
N SER A 42 13.15 2.23 -8.90
CA SER A 42 12.52 2.94 -10.03
C SER A 42 12.24 4.41 -9.71
N SER A 43 12.40 5.30 -10.69
CA SER A 43 12.11 6.73 -10.52
C SER A 43 10.62 7.07 -10.59
N THR A 44 9.81 6.13 -11.08
CA THR A 44 8.35 6.23 -11.14
C THR A 44 7.73 5.06 -10.39
N ALA A 45 6.61 5.30 -9.71
CA ALA A 45 5.89 4.24 -9.02
C ALA A 45 5.47 3.15 -10.02
N ASN A 46 5.77 1.90 -9.70
CA ASN A 46 5.36 0.73 -10.46
C ASN A 46 3.92 0.33 -10.13
N TRP A 47 3.47 0.68 -8.92
CA TRP A 47 2.12 0.45 -8.45
C TRP A 47 1.69 1.55 -7.48
N THR A 48 0.39 1.87 -7.50
CA THR A 48 -0.23 2.88 -6.64
C THR A 48 -1.56 2.35 -6.10
N ALA A 49 -1.82 2.58 -4.82
CA ALA A 49 -3.14 2.42 -4.21
C ALA A 49 -3.57 3.73 -3.55
N GLU A 50 -4.81 4.14 -3.82
CA GLU A 50 -5.39 5.39 -3.32
C GLU A 50 -6.56 5.08 -2.38
N GLY A 51 -6.78 5.96 -1.39
CA GLY A 51 -7.86 5.82 -0.42
C GLY A 51 -9.26 5.93 -1.05
N ASN A 52 -9.42 6.75 -2.10
CA ASN A 52 -10.68 7.04 -2.79
C ASN A 52 -11.82 7.41 -1.82
N LYS A 53 -11.48 8.07 -0.71
CA LYS A 53 -12.41 8.51 0.33
C LYS A 53 -11.86 9.74 1.05
N ASP A 54 -12.70 10.75 1.21
CA ASP A 54 -12.36 11.96 1.96
C ASP A 54 -11.82 11.65 3.36
N ALA A 55 -10.67 12.23 3.65
CA ALA A 55 -9.95 12.18 4.91
C ALA A 55 -9.72 10.74 5.42
N ALA A 56 -9.51 9.79 4.50
CA ALA A 56 -9.18 8.40 4.85
C ALA A 56 -7.74 8.25 5.34
N TYR A 57 -6.84 9.10 4.87
CA TYR A 57 -5.40 9.05 5.12
C TYR A 57 -4.80 7.67 4.81
N CYS A 58 -5.14 7.10 3.65
CA CYS A 58 -4.53 5.87 3.15
C CYS A 58 -3.02 6.04 2.97
N GLY A 59 -2.24 5.01 3.28
CA GLY A 59 -0.78 5.12 3.30
C GLY A 59 -0.25 5.96 4.45
N HIS A 60 -1.01 6.15 5.53
CA HIS A 60 -0.46 6.71 6.77
C HIS A 60 0.63 5.82 7.37
N SER A 61 0.44 4.50 7.26
CA SER A 61 1.45 3.49 7.55
C SER A 61 1.54 2.51 6.38
N VAL A 62 2.76 2.07 6.08
CA VAL A 62 3.06 1.05 5.06
C VAL A 62 4.17 0.16 5.59
N ASP A 63 4.12 -1.13 5.26
CA ASP A 63 5.18 -2.08 5.57
C ASP A 63 5.12 -3.31 4.64
N SER A 64 6.18 -4.10 4.62
CA SER A 64 6.13 -5.46 4.07
C SER A 64 5.28 -6.35 5.00
N ALA A 65 4.45 -7.19 4.41
CA ALA A 65 3.73 -8.25 5.10
C ALA A 65 4.50 -9.59 5.05
N GLY A 66 5.59 -9.66 4.28
CA GLY A 66 6.23 -10.90 3.84
C GLY A 66 5.36 -11.67 2.86
N ASP A 67 5.82 -12.83 2.40
CA ASP A 67 5.02 -13.78 1.61
C ASP A 67 3.93 -14.43 2.47
N VAL A 68 2.72 -13.85 2.49
CA VAL A 68 1.63 -14.33 3.36
C VAL A 68 0.81 -15.45 2.74
N ASN A 69 0.85 -15.60 1.41
CA ASN A 69 0.11 -16.63 0.69
C ASN A 69 1.00 -17.82 0.25
N ASN A 70 2.30 -17.76 0.55
CA ASN A 70 3.33 -18.74 0.21
C ASN A 70 3.45 -18.97 -1.31
N ASP A 71 3.41 -17.89 -2.10
CA ASP A 71 3.58 -17.92 -3.56
C ASP A 71 5.02 -17.60 -4.03
N GLY A 72 5.91 -17.29 -3.09
CA GLY A 72 7.32 -16.99 -3.32
C GLY A 72 7.64 -15.52 -3.53
N PHE A 73 6.68 -14.61 -3.34
CA PHE A 73 6.85 -13.17 -3.45
C PHE A 73 6.38 -12.49 -2.15
N ASP A 74 7.06 -11.43 -1.72
CA ASP A 74 6.63 -10.65 -0.57
C ASP A 74 5.36 -9.83 -0.90
N ASP A 75 4.49 -9.70 0.10
CA ASP A 75 3.25 -8.93 0.03
C ASP A 75 3.39 -7.63 0.84
N VAL A 76 2.44 -6.69 0.69
CA VAL A 76 2.48 -5.39 1.39
C VAL A 76 1.20 -5.07 2.14
N ILE A 77 1.33 -4.34 3.24
CA ILE A 77 0.21 -3.87 4.04
C ILE A 77 0.19 -2.34 4.11
N VAL A 78 -1.00 -1.76 3.95
CA VAL A 78 -1.24 -0.31 3.91
C VAL A 78 -2.33 0.06 4.91
N GLY A 79 -2.05 1.02 5.79
CA GLY A 79 -3.00 1.52 6.79
C GLY A 79 -3.68 2.83 6.37
N ALA A 80 -4.98 2.92 6.65
CA ALA A 80 -5.81 4.11 6.48
C ALA A 80 -6.59 4.38 7.78
N TYR A 81 -6.00 5.17 8.68
CA TYR A 81 -6.47 5.25 10.08
C TYR A 81 -7.81 5.96 10.28
N SER A 82 -8.29 6.73 9.29
CA SER A 82 -9.59 7.42 9.35
C SER A 82 -10.56 6.97 8.26
N TYR A 83 -10.27 5.83 7.60
CA TYR A 83 -11.17 5.27 6.60
C TYR A 83 -12.55 5.00 7.19
N CYS A 84 -13.60 5.43 6.49
CA CYS A 84 -15.01 5.21 6.85
C CYS A 84 -15.64 4.20 5.89
N ASN A 85 -16.19 3.09 6.38
CA ASN A 85 -16.77 1.97 5.62
C ASN A 85 -18.02 1.37 6.29
N GLY A 86 -18.90 2.23 6.79
CA GLY A 86 -20.12 1.85 7.51
C GLY A 86 -20.16 2.45 8.90
N GLU A 87 -18.99 2.69 9.49
CA GLU A 87 -18.83 3.46 10.72
C GLU A 87 -18.05 4.76 10.46
N SER A 88 -17.93 5.59 11.49
CA SER A 88 -17.11 6.80 11.40
C SER A 88 -15.70 6.50 11.89
N LYS A 89 -14.71 6.60 11.00
CA LYS A 89 -13.27 6.48 11.29
C LYS A 89 -12.94 5.16 12.02
N GLU A 90 -13.55 4.06 11.60
CA GLU A 90 -13.17 2.73 12.07
C GLU A 90 -11.70 2.44 11.73
N GLY A 91 -11.22 3.01 10.62
CA GLY A 91 -9.90 2.76 10.10
C GLY A 91 -9.80 1.36 9.48
N LEU A 92 -8.92 1.22 8.51
CA LEU A 92 -8.68 -0.05 7.82
C LEU A 92 -7.19 -0.31 7.64
N ALA A 93 -6.83 -1.60 7.60
CA ALA A 93 -5.59 -2.06 6.99
C ALA A 93 -5.92 -2.90 5.75
N PHE A 94 -5.19 -2.64 4.67
CA PHE A 94 -5.33 -3.28 3.38
C PHE A 94 -4.11 -4.15 3.12
N LEU A 95 -4.32 -5.45 2.92
CA LEU A 95 -3.28 -6.37 2.46
C LEU A 95 -3.37 -6.49 0.93
N TYR A 96 -2.26 -6.23 0.27
CA TYR A 96 -2.09 -6.43 -1.16
C TYR A 96 -1.11 -7.58 -1.37
N LEU A 97 -1.60 -8.65 -1.98
CA LEU A 97 -0.73 -9.71 -2.46
C LEU A 97 0.00 -9.24 -3.72
N ARG A 98 0.99 -10.01 -4.18
CA ARG A 98 1.63 -9.84 -5.50
C ARG A 98 0.73 -9.12 -6.52
N PHE A 99 1.23 -8.00 -7.05
CA PHE A 99 0.54 -6.93 -7.80
C PHE A 99 -0.14 -7.33 -9.13
N THR A 100 -1.05 -8.30 -9.09
CA THR A 100 -1.85 -8.71 -10.24
C THR A 100 -3.10 -7.85 -10.41
N THR A 101 -3.53 -7.12 -9.37
CA THR A 101 -4.61 -6.12 -9.42
C THR A 101 -4.40 -5.00 -8.37
N ASN A 102 -5.05 -3.84 -8.56
CA ASN A 102 -5.05 -2.74 -7.58
C ASN A 102 -6.05 -2.96 -6.42
N SER A 103 -6.67 -4.14 -6.34
CA SER A 103 -7.66 -4.44 -5.31
C SER A 103 -7.01 -5.15 -4.12
N PRO A 104 -7.28 -4.72 -2.87
CA PRO A 104 -6.78 -5.42 -1.70
C PRO A 104 -7.41 -6.81 -1.60
N VAL A 105 -6.63 -7.78 -1.13
CA VAL A 105 -7.04 -9.19 -1.01
C VAL A 105 -7.50 -9.50 0.42
N GLY A 106 -7.23 -8.59 1.36
CA GLY A 106 -7.80 -8.56 2.71
C GLY A 106 -8.03 -7.13 3.19
N VAL A 107 -9.16 -6.92 3.89
CA VAL A 107 -9.53 -5.66 4.54
C VAL A 107 -9.77 -5.95 6.01
N PHE A 108 -8.96 -5.35 6.89
CA PHE A 108 -9.05 -5.55 8.33
C PHE A 108 -9.57 -4.27 8.99
N SER A 109 -10.70 -4.37 9.70
CA SER A 109 -11.22 -3.32 10.58
C SER A 109 -11.16 -3.78 12.03
N LYS A 110 -11.14 -2.83 12.97
CA LYS A 110 -11.42 -3.12 14.39
C LYS A 110 -12.91 -3.32 14.64
#